data_AF-A0A9E3A0K0-F1
#
_entry.id   AF-A0A9E3A0K0-F1
#
_cell.length_a   1.000
_cell.length_b   1.000
_cell.length_c   1.000
_cell.angle_alpha   90.00
_cell.angle_beta   90.00
_cell.angle_gamma   90.00
#
_symmetry.space_group_name_H-M   'P 1'
#
loop_
_entity.id
_entity.type
_entity.pdbx_description
1 polymer ?
#
loop_
_entity_poly.entity_id
_entity_poly.type
_entity_poly.pdbx_seq_one_letter_code
_entity_poly.pdbx_strand_id
1 'polypeptide(L)'
;MSEKWLTTKVVENRHWTDTLFSLRVEGAQLAFQAGQFVRIALDIDGQRVARAFSFVNPPQDPTLEFYGVIVPEGPLSPRLAKLRAGEPLYVAGSPAGFLVLREVPDVETLWLISTGTGLAPFLSILRTDTPWKRFRNVVVVHAVRHANELAYRDMIQGTKAHYVSFVSRESAPGSLAGRIPAAIADGRLEKAAGQALSPETSHVMLCGNPQMLKDVQTVLTARGMRKHRRRTPGHITVESFW
;
A
#
# COMPACT_ATOMS: atom_id res chain seq x y z
N MET A 1 -26.18 -10.06 7.07
CA MET A 1 -25.44 -11.34 7.08
C MET A 1 -24.23 -11.16 7.97
N SER A 2 -23.98 -12.06 8.93
CA SER A 2 -22.77 -12.01 9.77
C SER A 2 -21.53 -12.20 8.91
N GLU A 3 -20.45 -11.47 9.23
CA GLU A 3 -19.17 -11.60 8.56
C GLU A 3 -18.62 -13.03 8.78
N LYS A 4 -18.38 -13.77 7.68
CA LYS A 4 -17.77 -15.10 7.75
C LYS A 4 -16.28 -14.93 8.01
N TRP A 5 -15.78 -15.58 9.07
CA TRP A 5 -14.36 -15.61 9.41
C TRP A 5 -13.76 -16.96 9.00
N LEU A 6 -12.60 -16.91 8.36
CA LEU A 6 -11.77 -18.06 8.04
C LEU A 6 -10.68 -18.16 9.11
N THR A 7 -10.59 -19.31 9.76
CA THR A 7 -9.44 -19.62 10.63
C THR A 7 -8.28 -20.02 9.74
N THR A 8 -7.15 -19.35 9.88
CA THR A 8 -5.90 -19.63 9.18
C THR A 8 -4.74 -19.71 10.19
N LYS A 9 -3.57 -20.14 9.74
CA LYS A 9 -2.35 -20.24 10.54
C LYS A 9 -1.25 -19.37 9.97
N VAL A 10 -0.43 -18.84 10.87
CA VAL A 10 0.79 -18.12 10.50
C VAL A 10 1.78 -19.10 9.86
N VAL A 11 2.31 -18.70 8.71
CA VAL A 11 3.43 -19.36 8.04
C VAL A 11 4.74 -18.71 8.47
N GLU A 12 4.79 -17.37 8.45
CA GLU A 12 5.98 -16.60 8.76
C GLU A 12 5.59 -15.23 9.35
N ASN A 13 6.36 -14.75 10.32
CA ASN A 13 6.26 -13.40 10.83
C ASN A 13 7.64 -12.74 10.80
N ARG A 14 7.88 -11.91 9.80
CA ARG A 14 9.16 -11.24 9.56
C ARG A 14 9.12 -9.84 10.13
N HIS A 15 10.09 -9.50 10.96
CA HIS A 15 10.31 -8.12 11.44
C HIS A 15 11.29 -7.40 10.50
N TRP A 16 10.89 -6.24 10.02
CA TRP A 16 11.71 -5.35 9.20
C TRP A 16 12.46 -4.34 10.07
N THR A 17 11.78 -3.85 11.11
CA THR A 17 12.32 -2.99 12.19
C THR A 17 11.58 -3.33 13.48
N ASP A 18 11.93 -2.67 14.59
CA ASP A 18 11.20 -2.78 15.87
C ASP A 18 9.71 -2.37 15.78
N THR A 19 9.29 -1.73 14.68
CA THR A 19 7.92 -1.24 14.50
C THR A 19 7.25 -1.71 13.23
N LEU A 20 7.94 -2.46 12.36
CA LEU A 20 7.42 -2.87 11.05
C LEU A 20 7.58 -4.37 10.89
N PHE A 21 6.49 -5.05 10.54
CA PHE A 21 6.48 -6.49 10.35
C PHE A 21 5.63 -6.88 9.14
N SER A 22 5.97 -8.02 8.53
CA SER A 22 5.10 -8.68 7.54
C SER A 22 4.69 -10.05 8.04
N LEU A 23 3.40 -10.33 7.96
CA LEU A 23 2.78 -11.56 8.41
C LEU A 23 2.28 -12.36 7.22
N ARG A 24 2.81 -13.57 7.04
CA ARG A 24 2.37 -14.53 6.03
C ARG A 24 1.52 -15.61 6.67
N VAL A 25 0.39 -15.93 6.05
CA VAL A 25 -0.60 -16.89 6.58
C VAL A 25 -1.14 -17.77 5.47
N GLU A 26 -1.62 -18.96 5.82
CA GLU A 26 -2.23 -19.89 4.85
C GLU A 26 -3.43 -19.21 4.15
N GLY A 27 -3.46 -19.25 2.82
CA GLY A 27 -4.27 -18.32 2.02
C GLY A 27 -5.18 -18.90 0.97
N ALA A 28 -5.10 -20.22 0.72
CA ALA A 28 -5.61 -20.87 -0.50
C ALA A 28 -7.13 -20.72 -0.78
N GLN A 29 -7.90 -20.11 0.13
CA GLN A 29 -9.36 -20.06 0.06
C GLN A 29 -9.95 -18.66 -0.21
N LEU A 30 -9.13 -17.61 -0.38
CA LEU A 30 -9.64 -16.24 -0.48
C LEU A 30 -9.36 -15.60 -1.84
N ALA A 31 -10.42 -15.41 -2.64
CA ALA A 31 -10.34 -14.68 -3.90
C ALA A 31 -10.39 -13.16 -3.65
N PHE A 32 -9.41 -12.43 -4.17
CA PHE A 32 -9.34 -10.96 -4.09
C PHE A 32 -8.72 -10.37 -5.36
N GLN A 33 -8.78 -9.05 -5.50
CA GLN A 33 -8.08 -8.33 -6.57
C GLN A 33 -6.87 -7.59 -6.00
N ALA A 34 -5.79 -7.56 -6.77
CA ALA A 34 -4.56 -6.89 -6.36
C ALA A 34 -4.83 -5.43 -6.00
N GLY A 35 -4.42 -5.06 -4.78
CA GLY A 35 -4.67 -3.74 -4.19
C GLY A 35 -5.88 -3.64 -3.25
N GLN A 36 -6.66 -4.72 -3.08
CA GLN A 36 -7.68 -4.80 -2.03
C GLN A 36 -7.08 -4.99 -0.63
N PHE A 37 -7.95 -4.86 0.38
CA PHE A 37 -7.68 -5.21 1.77
C PHE A 37 -8.71 -6.20 2.30
N VAL A 38 -8.38 -6.80 3.44
CA VAL A 38 -9.27 -7.66 4.22
C VAL A 38 -9.11 -7.35 5.70
N ARG A 39 -10.08 -7.75 6.53
CA ARG A 39 -9.93 -7.68 7.97
C ARG A 39 -9.22 -8.93 8.48
N ILE A 40 -8.22 -8.74 9.31
CA ILE A 40 -7.61 -9.81 10.11
C ILE A 40 -7.94 -9.57 11.58
N ALA A 41 -8.07 -10.65 12.34
CA ALA A 41 -8.50 -10.58 13.73
C ALA A 41 -7.84 -11.62 14.61
N LEU A 42 -7.79 -11.29 15.90
CA LEU A 42 -7.51 -12.20 17.01
C LEU A 42 -8.65 -12.09 18.01
N ASP A 43 -8.91 -13.16 18.75
CA ASP A 43 -9.76 -13.09 19.93
C ASP A 43 -8.87 -12.66 21.12
N ILE A 44 -9.17 -11.51 21.71
CA ILE A 44 -8.42 -10.86 22.79
C ILE A 44 -9.40 -10.59 23.92
N ASP A 45 -9.12 -11.12 25.12
CA ASP A 45 -9.97 -10.98 26.30
C ASP A 45 -11.45 -11.35 26.04
N GLY A 46 -11.66 -12.43 25.27
CA GLY A 46 -12.98 -12.93 24.90
C GLY A 46 -13.69 -12.15 23.78
N GLN A 47 -13.06 -11.13 23.19
CA GLN A 47 -13.62 -10.31 22.11
C GLN A 47 -12.81 -10.42 20.82
N ARG A 48 -13.51 -10.51 19.68
CA ARG A 48 -12.87 -10.48 18.36
C ARG A 48 -12.41 -9.07 18.01
N VAL A 49 -11.11 -8.82 18.07
CA VAL A 49 -10.50 -7.55 17.68
C VAL A 49 -9.97 -7.65 16.26
N ALA A 50 -10.54 -6.86 15.36
CA ALA A 50 -10.20 -6.90 13.94
C ALA A 50 -9.73 -5.53 13.41
N ARG A 51 -8.79 -5.54 12.45
CA ARG A 51 -8.38 -4.35 11.68
C ARG A 51 -8.19 -4.72 10.20
N ALA A 52 -8.33 -3.72 9.34
CA ALA A 52 -8.09 -3.86 7.90
C ALA A 52 -6.58 -3.90 7.61
N PHE A 53 -6.16 -4.80 6.73
CA PHE A 53 -4.81 -4.91 6.18
C PHE A 53 -4.91 -5.16 4.68
N SER A 54 -4.21 -4.36 3.89
CA SER A 54 -4.08 -4.60 2.45
C SER A 54 -3.27 -5.85 2.19
N PHE A 55 -3.64 -6.58 1.13
CA PHE A 55 -2.82 -7.69 0.65
C PHE A 55 -1.52 -7.17 0.06
N VAL A 56 -0.43 -7.84 0.40
CA VAL A 56 0.91 -7.60 -0.15
C VAL A 56 1.23 -8.61 -1.27
N ASN A 57 0.72 -9.84 -1.14
CA ASN A 57 0.84 -10.88 -2.14
C ASN A 57 -0.08 -10.61 -3.35
N PRO A 58 0.27 -11.11 -4.55
CA PRO A 58 -0.65 -11.09 -5.68
C PRO A 58 -1.76 -12.15 -5.50
N PRO A 59 -2.93 -12.02 -6.17
CA PRO A 59 -4.07 -12.94 -6.02
C PRO A 59 -3.80 -14.41 -6.33
N GLN A 60 -2.73 -14.72 -7.06
CA GLN A 60 -2.36 -16.08 -7.45
C GLN A 60 -1.51 -16.80 -6.38
N ASP A 61 -1.00 -16.07 -5.38
CA ASP A 61 -0.16 -16.64 -4.33
C ASP A 61 -1.01 -17.49 -3.35
N PRO A 62 -0.63 -18.74 -3.05
CA PRO A 62 -1.33 -19.58 -2.08
C PRO A 62 -1.23 -19.08 -0.64
N THR A 63 -0.33 -18.14 -0.35
CA THR A 63 -0.11 -17.53 0.95
C THR A 63 -0.57 -16.08 0.95
N LEU A 64 -1.35 -15.67 1.95
CA LEU A 64 -1.68 -14.26 2.14
C LEU A 64 -0.55 -13.58 2.90
N GLU A 65 -0.17 -12.38 2.48
CA GLU A 65 0.87 -11.57 3.11
C GLU A 65 0.28 -10.20 3.49
N PHE A 66 0.52 -9.78 4.73
CA PHE A 66 0.09 -8.49 5.27
C PHE A 66 1.30 -7.72 5.78
N TYR A 67 1.34 -6.41 5.55
CA TYR A 67 2.41 -5.53 6.02
C TYR A 67 1.85 -4.52 7.03
N GLY A 68 2.39 -4.53 8.25
CA GLY A 68 1.83 -3.84 9.40
C GLY A 68 2.84 -3.00 10.17
N VAL A 69 2.33 -1.96 10.81
CA VAL A 69 3.06 -1.15 11.79
C VAL A 69 2.59 -1.53 13.19
N ILE A 70 3.54 -1.65 14.12
CA ILE A 70 3.28 -1.90 15.53
C ILE A 70 2.93 -0.56 16.17
N VAL A 71 1.68 -0.42 16.58
CA VAL A 71 1.19 0.67 17.41
C VAL A 71 1.29 0.19 18.85
N PRO A 72 2.20 0.72 19.70
CA PRO A 72 2.51 0.15 21.02
C PRO A 72 1.28 -0.10 21.90
N GLU A 73 0.38 0.89 21.97
CA GLU A 73 -0.88 0.81 22.73
C GLU A 73 -2.07 0.35 21.87
N GLY A 74 -1.80 -0.15 20.67
CA GLY A 74 -2.81 -0.68 19.77
C GLY A 74 -3.31 -2.04 20.26
N PRO A 75 -4.63 -2.32 20.16
CA PRO A 75 -5.18 -3.56 20.70
C PRO A 75 -4.76 -4.80 19.90
N LEU A 76 -4.47 -4.65 18.60
CA LEU A 76 -4.21 -5.78 17.69
C LEU A 76 -2.76 -5.89 17.22
N SER A 77 -2.16 -4.80 16.71
CA SER A 77 -0.86 -4.87 16.03
C SER A 77 0.30 -5.41 16.89
N PRO A 78 0.42 -5.12 18.21
CA PRO A 78 1.47 -5.73 19.03
C PRO A 78 1.28 -7.24 19.24
N ARG A 79 0.05 -7.74 19.09
CA ARG A 79 -0.27 -9.17 19.24
C ARG A 79 0.01 -9.91 17.94
N LEU A 80 -0.39 -9.33 16.81
CA LEU A 80 -0.02 -9.84 15.49
C LEU A 80 1.51 -9.91 15.30
N ALA A 81 2.25 -8.89 15.73
CA ALA A 81 3.70 -8.86 15.63
C ALA A 81 4.42 -9.92 16.47
N LYS A 82 3.74 -10.52 17.45
CA LYS A 82 4.28 -11.59 18.31
C LYS A 82 3.92 -12.99 17.85
N LEU A 83 3.01 -13.12 16.88
CA LEU A 83 2.59 -14.43 16.38
C LEU A 83 3.76 -15.20 15.76
N ARG A 84 3.79 -16.50 16.00
CA ARG A 84 4.77 -17.47 15.50
C ARG A 84 4.13 -18.42 14.50
N ALA A 85 4.96 -19.08 13.70
CA ALA A 85 4.50 -20.10 12.77
C ALA A 85 3.63 -21.16 13.46
N GLY A 86 2.52 -21.52 12.83
CA GLY A 86 1.52 -22.45 13.34
C GLY A 86 0.43 -21.82 14.21
N GLU A 87 0.62 -20.60 14.74
CA GLU A 87 -0.41 -19.95 15.57
C GLU A 87 -1.62 -19.51 14.73
N PRO A 88 -2.84 -19.63 15.28
CA PRO A 88 -4.05 -19.30 14.55
C PRO A 88 -4.36 -17.80 14.56
N LEU A 89 -5.03 -17.36 13.51
CA LEU A 89 -5.70 -16.06 13.43
C LEU A 89 -6.90 -16.15 12.51
N TYR A 90 -7.71 -15.10 12.48
CA TYR A 90 -8.88 -15.03 11.62
C TYR A 90 -8.69 -14.05 10.47
N VAL A 91 -9.16 -14.42 9.29
CA VAL A 91 -9.25 -13.56 8.11
C VAL A 91 -10.71 -13.49 7.67
N ALA A 92 -11.24 -12.30 7.44
CA ALA A 92 -12.61 -12.16 6.93
C ALA A 92 -12.73 -12.75 5.52
N GLY A 93 -13.86 -13.39 5.22
CA GLY A 93 -14.14 -13.99 3.90
C GLY A 93 -14.50 -13.00 2.80
N SER A 94 -14.48 -11.69 3.09
CA SER A 94 -14.95 -10.64 2.19
C SER A 94 -13.89 -9.54 2.01
N PRO A 95 -12.98 -9.67 1.03
CA PRO A 95 -12.08 -8.59 0.63
C PRO A 95 -12.84 -7.35 0.14
N ALA A 96 -12.28 -6.17 0.41
CA ALA A 96 -12.87 -4.88 0.09
C ALA A 96 -11.81 -3.91 -0.44
N GLY A 97 -12.25 -2.72 -0.86
CA GLY A 97 -11.37 -1.66 -1.37
C GLY A 97 -11.46 -1.44 -2.87
N PHE A 98 -11.15 -0.21 -3.26
CA PHE A 98 -11.23 0.30 -4.64
C PHE A 98 -9.87 0.75 -5.18
N LEU A 99 -8.77 0.55 -4.45
CA LEU A 99 -7.40 0.70 -4.96
C LEU A 99 -7.02 -0.48 -5.87
N VAL A 100 -7.77 -0.68 -6.94
CA VAL A 100 -7.61 -1.80 -7.87
C VAL A 100 -7.57 -1.29 -9.30
N LEU A 101 -6.74 -1.90 -10.15
CA LEU A 101 -6.46 -1.36 -11.49
C LEU A 101 -7.71 -1.25 -12.38
N ARG A 102 -8.72 -2.10 -12.20
CA ARG A 102 -9.99 -1.99 -12.96
C ARG A 102 -10.74 -0.66 -12.75
N GLU A 103 -10.47 0.07 -11.67
CA GLU A 103 -11.08 1.38 -11.39
C GLU A 103 -10.23 2.54 -11.93
N VAL A 104 -9.04 2.26 -12.46
CA VAL A 104 -8.16 3.25 -13.08
C VAL A 104 -8.58 3.42 -14.54
N PRO A 105 -8.76 4.64 -15.08
CA PRO A 105 -8.97 4.90 -16.51
C PRO A 105 -7.76 4.50 -17.36
N ASP A 106 -7.93 4.47 -18.68
CA ASP A 106 -6.79 4.33 -19.58
C ASP A 106 -5.98 5.63 -19.59
N VAL A 107 -4.72 5.52 -19.15
CA VAL A 107 -3.75 6.61 -19.04
C VAL A 107 -2.36 6.09 -19.41
N GLU A 108 -1.43 6.99 -19.71
CA GLU A 108 -0.06 6.61 -20.04
C GLU A 108 0.75 6.19 -18.80
N THR A 109 0.64 6.98 -17.73
CA THR A 109 1.47 6.84 -16.53
C THR A 109 0.61 6.58 -15.29
N LEU A 110 0.86 5.47 -14.61
CA LEU A 110 0.28 5.16 -13.30
C LEU A 110 1.24 5.56 -12.17
N TRP A 111 0.80 6.43 -11.28
CA TRP A 111 1.53 6.83 -10.08
C TRP A 111 0.96 6.13 -8.85
N LEU A 112 1.80 5.37 -8.14
CA LEU A 112 1.48 4.65 -6.92
C LEU A 112 2.21 5.33 -5.75
N ILE A 113 1.52 6.22 -5.03
CA ILE A 113 2.14 7.06 -3.99
C ILE A 113 1.73 6.60 -2.60
N SER A 114 2.70 6.18 -1.79
CA SER A 114 2.48 5.68 -0.44
C SER A 114 3.36 6.31 0.63
N THR A 115 2.88 6.22 1.87
CA THR A 115 3.69 6.41 3.07
C THR A 115 3.67 5.16 3.95
N GLY A 116 4.84 4.72 4.41
CA GLY A 116 4.98 3.57 5.30
C GLY A 116 4.26 2.32 4.78
N THR A 117 3.44 1.70 5.63
CA THR A 117 2.69 0.50 5.28
C THR A 117 1.61 0.71 4.21
N GLY A 118 1.29 1.96 3.84
CA GLY A 118 0.47 2.30 2.66
C GLY A 118 1.03 1.74 1.34
N LEU A 119 2.26 1.23 1.34
CA LEU A 119 2.87 0.53 0.23
C LEU A 119 2.18 -0.82 -0.08
N ALA A 120 1.59 -1.47 0.92
CA ALA A 120 1.03 -2.84 0.82
C ALA A 120 0.18 -3.11 -0.43
N PRO A 121 -0.90 -2.34 -0.74
CA PRO A 121 -1.72 -2.61 -1.92
C PRO A 121 -0.95 -2.50 -3.24
N PHE A 122 0.07 -1.63 -3.28
CA PHE A 122 0.90 -1.46 -4.47
C PHE A 122 1.86 -2.63 -4.69
N LEU A 123 2.36 -3.25 -3.61
CA LEU A 123 3.17 -4.48 -3.73
C LEU A 123 2.36 -5.61 -4.39
N SER A 124 1.09 -5.75 -4.02
CA SER A 124 0.18 -6.72 -4.64
C SER A 124 -0.02 -6.41 -6.13
N ILE A 125 -0.26 -5.14 -6.48
CA ILE A 125 -0.43 -4.70 -7.88
C ILE A 125 0.82 -4.98 -8.72
N LEU A 126 2.00 -4.58 -8.23
CA LEU A 126 3.28 -4.68 -8.96
C LEU A 126 3.69 -6.13 -9.25
N ARG A 127 3.22 -7.07 -8.42
CA ARG A 127 3.44 -8.52 -8.58
C ARG A 127 2.43 -9.20 -9.52
N THR A 128 1.61 -8.43 -10.24
CA THR A 128 0.77 -8.93 -11.33
C THR A 128 1.27 -8.46 -12.69
N ASP A 129 0.81 -9.11 -13.76
CA ASP A 129 1.14 -8.74 -15.14
C ASP A 129 0.48 -7.43 -15.61
N THR A 130 -0.72 -7.14 -15.09
CA THR A 130 -1.60 -6.07 -15.56
C THR A 130 -0.94 -4.69 -15.63
N PRO A 131 -0.23 -4.18 -14.59
CA PRO A 131 0.36 -2.84 -14.67
C PRO A 131 1.35 -2.71 -15.83
N TRP A 132 2.10 -3.77 -16.12
CA TRP A 132 3.15 -3.79 -17.15
C TRP A 132 2.61 -3.94 -18.57
N LYS A 133 1.39 -4.47 -18.72
CA LYS A 133 0.71 -4.59 -20.02
C LYS A 133 -0.12 -3.36 -20.35
N ARG A 134 -0.66 -2.68 -19.33
CA ARG A 134 -1.64 -1.61 -19.51
C ARG A 134 -1.05 -0.21 -19.55
N PHE A 135 -0.04 0.06 -18.73
CA PHE A 135 0.54 1.40 -18.61
C PHE A 135 1.91 1.42 -19.26
N ARG A 136 2.22 2.51 -19.98
CA ARG A 136 3.56 2.71 -20.51
C ARG A 136 4.56 2.92 -19.38
N ASN A 137 4.16 3.67 -18.37
CA ASN A 137 5.01 3.98 -17.21
C ASN A 137 4.27 3.64 -15.91
N VAL A 138 4.99 3.03 -14.97
CA VAL A 138 4.53 2.83 -13.60
C VAL A 138 5.55 3.47 -12.66
N VAL A 139 5.10 4.44 -11.86
CA VAL A 139 5.94 5.13 -10.88
C VAL A 139 5.51 4.73 -9.48
N VAL A 140 6.46 4.31 -8.65
CA VAL A 140 6.22 3.93 -7.26
C VAL A 140 6.94 4.93 -6.37
N VAL A 141 6.16 5.62 -5.53
CA VAL A 141 6.68 6.58 -4.55
C VAL A 141 6.47 6.01 -3.16
N HIS A 142 7.55 5.77 -2.41
CA HIS A 142 7.48 5.23 -1.05
C HIS A 142 8.15 6.18 -0.07
N ALA A 143 7.36 6.81 0.80
CA ALA A 143 7.87 7.74 1.80
C ALA A 143 7.86 7.16 3.21
N VAL A 144 9.01 7.25 3.89
CA VAL A 144 9.21 6.74 5.25
C VAL A 144 9.90 7.79 6.13
N ARG A 145 10.04 7.51 7.42
CA ARG A 145 10.75 8.38 8.36
C ARG A 145 12.24 8.13 8.30
N HIS A 146 12.64 6.85 8.35
CA HIS A 146 14.01 6.40 8.43
C HIS A 146 14.34 5.41 7.31
N ALA A 147 15.60 5.36 6.88
CA ALA A 147 16.03 4.56 5.74
C ALA A 147 15.79 3.05 5.94
N ASN A 148 15.90 2.57 7.18
CA ASN A 148 15.63 1.17 7.54
C ASN A 148 14.15 0.78 7.42
N GLU A 149 13.23 1.75 7.30
CA GLU A 149 11.80 1.51 7.08
C GLU A 149 11.45 1.30 5.59
N LEU A 150 12.42 1.40 4.67
CA LEU A 150 12.26 1.14 3.23
C LEU A 150 12.09 -0.37 2.93
N ALA A 151 11.16 -1.03 3.63
CA ALA A 151 10.79 -2.43 3.39
C ALA A 151 10.36 -2.63 1.92
N TYR A 152 10.66 -3.82 1.38
CA TYR A 152 10.40 -4.21 -0.01
C TYR A 152 11.09 -3.38 -1.10
N ARG A 153 12.05 -2.52 -0.76
CA ARG A 153 12.82 -1.74 -1.74
C ARG A 153 13.41 -2.62 -2.86
N ASP A 154 14.11 -3.69 -2.49
CA ASP A 154 14.76 -4.58 -3.46
C ASP A 154 13.75 -5.22 -4.41
N MET A 155 12.56 -5.59 -3.91
CA MET A 155 11.50 -6.15 -4.72
C MET A 155 11.02 -5.15 -5.77
N ILE A 156 10.77 -3.89 -5.37
CA ILE A 156 10.32 -2.84 -6.29
C ILE A 156 11.39 -2.52 -7.32
N GLN A 157 12.66 -2.43 -6.89
CA GLN A 157 13.80 -2.19 -7.79
C GLN A 157 14.05 -3.34 -8.78
N GLY A 158 13.60 -4.55 -8.46
CA GLY A 158 13.59 -5.69 -9.39
C GLY A 158 12.48 -5.65 -10.45
N THR A 159 11.58 -4.67 -10.40
CA THR A 159 10.50 -4.48 -11.39
C THR A 159 10.87 -3.44 -12.47
N LYS A 160 9.96 -3.21 -13.42
CA LYS A 160 10.10 -2.15 -14.44
C LYS A 160 9.62 -0.77 -13.95
N ALA A 161 9.25 -0.62 -12.67
CA ALA A 161 8.75 0.65 -12.16
C ALA A 161 9.86 1.68 -11.95
N HIS A 162 9.54 2.94 -12.19
CA HIS A 162 10.34 4.07 -11.72
C HIS A 162 10.15 4.20 -10.21
N TYR A 163 11.18 3.89 -9.42
CA TYR A 163 11.10 3.92 -7.96
C TYR A 163 11.68 5.21 -7.38
N VAL A 164 10.87 5.93 -6.60
CA VAL A 164 11.29 7.12 -5.85
C VAL A 164 11.01 6.92 -4.36
N SER A 165 12.06 6.86 -3.55
CA SER A 165 11.95 6.79 -2.09
C SER A 165 12.11 8.17 -1.44
N PHE A 166 11.38 8.39 -0.34
CA PHE A 166 11.59 9.54 0.54
C PHE A 166 11.98 9.10 1.94
N VAL A 167 12.96 9.78 2.53
CA VAL A 167 13.35 9.62 3.94
C VAL A 167 13.29 11.00 4.60
N SER A 168 12.41 11.13 5.60
CA SER A 168 12.02 12.45 6.10
C SER A 168 12.76 12.92 7.36
N ARG A 169 13.46 12.02 8.07
CA ARG A 169 14.14 12.35 9.33
C ARG A 169 15.67 12.22 9.29
N GLU A 170 16.22 11.80 8.16
CA GLU A 170 17.67 11.68 7.96
C GLU A 170 18.02 11.78 6.47
N SER A 171 19.32 11.93 6.17
CA SER A 171 19.83 11.82 4.81
C SER A 171 20.04 10.35 4.45
N ALA A 172 19.55 9.93 3.28
CA ALA A 172 19.70 8.56 2.81
C ALA A 172 20.09 8.55 1.32
N PRO A 173 21.25 7.96 0.96
CA PRO A 173 21.68 7.88 -0.44
C PRO A 173 20.60 7.28 -1.36
N GLY A 174 20.39 7.94 -2.50
CA GLY A 174 19.39 7.54 -3.49
C GLY A 174 17.94 7.76 -3.06
N SER A 175 17.68 8.49 -1.96
CA SER A 175 16.34 8.88 -1.53
C SER A 175 16.20 10.40 -1.46
N LEU A 176 14.99 10.89 -1.70
CA LEU A 176 14.66 12.29 -1.53
C LEU A 176 14.41 12.65 -0.06
N ALA A 177 14.96 13.77 0.40
CA ALA A 177 14.62 14.31 1.71
C ALA A 177 13.21 14.96 1.71
N GLY A 178 12.64 15.17 2.89
CA GLY A 178 11.38 15.92 3.06
C GLY A 178 10.12 15.10 2.79
N ARG A 179 9.05 15.77 2.32
CA ARG A 179 7.71 15.16 2.13
C ARG A 179 7.24 15.26 0.68
N ILE A 180 6.39 14.31 0.28
CA ILE A 180 5.84 14.18 -1.08
C ILE A 180 5.13 15.45 -1.59
N PRO A 181 4.24 16.14 -0.84
CA PRO A 181 3.52 17.30 -1.36
C PRO A 181 4.44 18.45 -1.79
N ALA A 182 5.48 18.72 -1.00
CA ALA A 182 6.50 19.72 -1.35
C ALA A 182 7.24 19.33 -2.62
N ALA A 183 7.57 18.04 -2.77
CA ALA A 183 8.27 17.52 -3.94
C ALA A 183 7.45 17.56 -5.23
N ILE A 184 6.13 17.47 -5.09
CA ILE A 184 5.20 17.74 -6.18
C ILE A 184 5.25 19.24 -6.46
N ALA A 185 5.04 20.10 -5.47
CA ALA A 185 4.97 21.55 -5.68
C ALA A 185 6.22 22.14 -6.37
N ASP A 186 7.42 21.69 -6.00
CA ASP A 186 8.70 22.16 -6.54
C ASP A 186 9.22 21.36 -7.77
N GLY A 187 8.49 20.34 -8.21
CA GLY A 187 8.82 19.52 -9.39
C GLY A 187 9.93 18.49 -9.19
N ARG A 188 10.54 18.37 -8.00
CA ARG A 188 11.62 17.40 -7.78
C ARG A 188 11.14 15.94 -7.80
N LEU A 189 9.86 15.68 -7.53
CA LEU A 189 9.29 14.34 -7.64
C LEU A 189 9.35 13.84 -9.09
N GLU A 190 8.89 14.66 -10.03
CA GLU A 190 8.87 14.35 -11.47
C GLU A 190 10.30 14.19 -12.00
N LYS A 191 11.20 15.09 -11.58
CA LYS A 191 12.63 15.00 -11.92
C LYS A 191 13.26 13.70 -11.44
N ALA A 192 12.95 13.26 -10.22
CA ALA A 192 13.47 12.02 -9.67
C ALA A 192 12.87 10.77 -10.33
N ALA A 193 11.58 10.82 -10.69
CA ALA A 193 10.91 9.74 -11.40
C ALA A 193 11.32 9.63 -12.87
N GLY A 194 11.74 10.74 -13.48
CA GLY A 194 11.92 10.86 -14.93
C GLY A 194 10.60 10.81 -15.70
N GLN A 195 9.49 11.16 -15.04
CA GLN A 195 8.13 11.06 -15.58
C GLN A 195 7.33 12.29 -15.19
N ALA A 196 6.52 12.80 -16.13
CA ALA A 196 5.61 13.91 -15.88
C ALA A 196 4.41 13.47 -15.03
N LEU A 197 3.92 14.37 -14.17
CA LEU A 197 2.72 14.19 -13.36
C LEU A 197 1.68 15.24 -13.78
N SER A 198 0.82 14.86 -14.73
CA SER A 198 -0.14 15.76 -15.37
C SER A 198 -1.55 15.15 -15.51
N PRO A 199 -2.61 15.97 -15.51
CA PRO A 199 -3.98 15.47 -15.69
C PRO A 199 -4.24 14.79 -17.05
N GLU A 200 -3.46 15.12 -18.08
CA GLU A 200 -3.64 14.56 -19.44
C GLU A 200 -3.13 13.11 -19.55
N THR A 201 -2.09 12.77 -18.79
CA THR A 201 -1.34 11.52 -18.99
C THR A 201 -1.30 10.63 -17.77
N SER A 202 -1.66 11.14 -16.59
CA SER A 202 -1.42 10.47 -15.32
C SER A 202 -2.69 10.11 -14.56
N HIS A 203 -2.67 8.93 -13.95
CA HIS A 203 -3.56 8.58 -12.84
C HIS A 203 -2.75 8.31 -11.58
N VAL A 204 -3.24 8.78 -10.44
CA VAL A 204 -2.56 8.73 -9.15
C VAL A 204 -3.39 7.91 -8.17
N MET A 205 -2.80 6.84 -7.66
CA MET A 205 -3.31 6.06 -6.54
C MET A 205 -2.56 6.46 -5.27
N LEU A 206 -3.30 6.91 -4.24
CA LEU A 206 -2.74 7.37 -2.97
C LEU A 206 -3.14 6.42 -1.83
N CYS A 207 -2.16 6.02 -1.01
CA CYS A 207 -2.41 5.14 0.14
C CYS A 207 -1.49 5.44 1.33
N GLY A 208 -2.02 5.50 2.56
CA GLY A 208 -1.24 5.67 3.78
C GLY A 208 -1.79 6.73 4.72
N ASN A 209 -0.91 7.62 5.22
CA ASN A 209 -1.24 8.58 6.28
C ASN A 209 -2.30 9.60 5.80
N PRO A 210 -3.42 9.80 6.51
CA PRO A 210 -4.52 10.68 6.09
C PRO A 210 -4.09 12.11 5.77
N GLN A 211 -3.14 12.65 6.53
CA GLN A 211 -2.60 13.98 6.30
C GLN A 211 -1.82 14.05 4.98
N MET A 212 -1.00 13.03 4.69
CA MET A 212 -0.32 12.94 3.39
C MET A 212 -1.34 12.88 2.25
N LEU A 213 -2.40 12.06 2.39
CA LEU A 213 -3.44 11.95 1.35
C LEU A 213 -4.12 13.29 1.09
N LYS A 214 -4.44 14.05 2.14
CA LYS A 214 -5.04 15.38 2.04
C LYS A 214 -4.08 16.36 1.34
N ASP A 215 -2.84 16.44 1.81
CA ASP A 215 -1.86 17.40 1.31
C ASP A 215 -1.49 17.13 -0.16
N VAL A 216 -1.32 15.85 -0.52
CA VAL A 216 -1.08 15.45 -1.92
C VAL A 216 -2.30 15.80 -2.79
N GLN A 217 -3.53 15.51 -2.35
CA GLN A 217 -4.72 15.91 -3.11
C GLN A 217 -4.80 17.43 -3.31
N THR A 218 -4.45 18.23 -2.30
CA THR A 218 -4.42 19.70 -2.43
C THR A 218 -3.45 20.15 -3.52
N VAL A 219 -2.20 19.68 -3.51
CA VAL A 219 -1.21 20.08 -4.54
C VAL A 219 -1.55 19.55 -5.94
N LEU A 220 -2.16 18.37 -6.05
CA LEU A 220 -2.62 17.83 -7.33
C LEU A 220 -3.85 18.58 -7.87
N THR A 221 -4.75 19.01 -6.98
CA THR A 221 -5.92 19.84 -7.37
C THR A 221 -5.47 21.20 -7.90
N ALA A 222 -4.45 21.80 -7.29
CA ALA A 222 -3.83 23.02 -7.80
C ALA A 222 -3.22 22.85 -9.21
N ARG A 223 -2.91 21.61 -9.62
CA ARG A 223 -2.46 21.22 -10.97
C ARG A 223 -3.60 20.76 -11.89
N GLY A 224 -4.86 21.02 -11.53
CA GLY A 224 -6.03 20.64 -12.33
C GLY A 224 -6.47 19.18 -12.19
N MET A 225 -5.83 18.38 -11.32
CA MET A 225 -6.22 16.99 -11.12
C MET A 225 -7.36 16.87 -10.10
N ARG A 226 -8.47 16.26 -10.51
CA ARG A 226 -9.61 15.96 -9.63
C ARG A 226 -9.69 14.50 -9.19
N LYS A 227 -10.40 14.25 -8.09
CA LYS A 227 -10.72 12.91 -7.58
C LYS A 227 -11.48 12.09 -8.62
N HIS A 228 -11.07 10.85 -8.80
CA HIS A 228 -11.74 9.87 -9.64
C HIS A 228 -12.95 9.26 -8.94
N ARG A 229 -14.07 9.17 -9.66
CA ARG A 229 -15.26 8.41 -9.28
C ARG A 229 -15.76 7.67 -10.53
N ARG A 230 -16.37 6.49 -10.37
CA ARG A 230 -16.93 5.74 -11.50
C ARG A 230 -17.87 6.56 -12.40
N ARG A 231 -18.69 7.44 -11.80
CA ARG A 231 -19.62 8.32 -12.52
C ARG A 231 -19.00 9.65 -12.97
N THR A 232 -17.81 9.98 -12.48
CA THR A 232 -17.14 11.25 -12.76
C THR A 232 -15.65 10.97 -12.85
N PRO A 233 -15.17 10.53 -14.03
CA PRO A 233 -13.77 10.23 -14.23
C PRO A 233 -12.89 11.42 -13.85
N GLY A 234 -11.91 11.13 -13.03
CA GLY A 234 -10.82 12.01 -12.65
C GLY A 234 -9.53 11.20 -12.59
N HIS A 235 -8.54 11.75 -11.91
CA HIS A 235 -7.16 11.31 -11.98
C HIS A 235 -6.64 10.76 -10.66
N ILE A 236 -7.39 10.89 -9.56
CA ILE A 236 -6.90 10.55 -8.21
C ILE A 236 -7.81 9.52 -7.54
N THR A 237 -7.27 8.35 -7.20
CA THR A 237 -7.91 7.33 -6.35
C THR A 237 -7.21 7.31 -5.00
N VAL A 238 -7.96 7.19 -3.91
CA VAL A 238 -7.43 7.32 -2.54
C VAL A 238 -8.00 6.24 -1.62
N GLU A 239 -7.16 5.67 -0.76
CA GLU A 239 -7.57 4.84 0.37
C GLU A 239 -6.78 5.24 1.63
N SER A 240 -7.50 5.46 2.74
CA SER A 240 -6.90 5.84 4.03
C SER A 240 -6.70 4.63 4.92
N PHE A 241 -5.62 4.62 5.70
CA PHE A 241 -5.33 3.53 6.66
C PHE A 241 -6.01 3.72 8.02
N TRP A 242 -6.29 4.95 8.43
CA TRP A 242 -7.03 5.31 9.65
C TRP A 242 -7.66 6.69 9.52
#